data_AF-A0A380JYN1-F1
#
_entry.id   AF-A0A380JYN1-F1
#
_cell.length_a   1.000
_cell.length_b   1.000
_cell.length_c   1.000
_cell.angle_alpha   90.00
_cell.angle_beta   90.00
_cell.angle_gamma   90.00
#
_symmetry.space_group_name_H-M   'P 1'
#
loop_
_entity.id
_entity.type
_entity.pdbx_description
1 polymer ?
#
loop_
_entity_poly.entity_id
_entity_poly.type
_entity_poly.pdbx_seq_one_letter_code
_entity_poly.pdbx_strand_id
1 'polypeptide(L)'
;MTDTVNDYERFQSLETWILKKPLEEINAHTSFNVTYDKIKKGRSIDSIVFHIEKKRCADDNSYKLNDKMYQAEQAKKEETEDMLAIEAMKNKYTKLLLDNMLLNSYEMTDTAIMAGLQQHVYPLYDELKDLHGIKAVQDHLSYVASKQEAYSKTEYC
;
A
#
# COMPACT_ATOMS: atom_id res chain seq x y z
N MET A 1 -1.33 -23.02 38.82
CA MET A 1 -0.64 -21.73 39.02
C MET A 1 0.83 -22.04 39.17
N THR A 2 1.71 -21.29 38.52
CA THR A 2 3.17 -21.45 38.66
C THR A 2 3.61 -21.06 40.07
N ASP A 3 4.63 -21.73 40.61
CA ASP A 3 5.09 -21.64 42.01
C ASP A 3 5.88 -20.34 42.32
N THR A 4 5.54 -19.23 41.66
CA THR A 4 6.30 -17.98 41.68
C THR A 4 5.70 -16.92 42.60
N VAL A 5 4.72 -17.31 43.43
CA VAL A 5 3.96 -16.39 44.31
C VAL A 5 4.88 -15.71 45.33
N ASN A 6 5.96 -16.37 45.74
CA ASN A 6 6.91 -15.87 46.74
C ASN A 6 8.18 -15.24 46.14
N ASP A 7 8.45 -15.40 44.85
CA ASP A 7 9.73 -15.00 44.24
C ASP A 7 9.94 -13.48 44.20
N TYR A 8 8.84 -12.73 44.16
CA TYR A 8 8.86 -11.28 44.04
C TYR A 8 7.94 -10.61 45.06
N GLU A 9 8.03 -11.04 46.32
CA GLU A 9 7.23 -10.52 47.44
C GLU A 9 7.32 -8.98 47.57
N ARG A 10 8.49 -8.40 47.28
CA ARG A 10 8.69 -6.96 47.21
C ARG A 10 8.61 -6.46 45.78
N PHE A 11 7.84 -5.40 45.55
CA PHE A 11 7.72 -4.78 44.24
C PHE A 11 9.08 -4.36 43.65
N GLN A 12 10.04 -3.95 44.47
CA GLN A 12 11.39 -3.60 43.99
C GLN A 12 12.11 -4.79 43.32
N SER A 13 11.89 -6.00 43.84
CA SER A 13 12.42 -7.23 43.24
C SER A 13 11.74 -7.51 41.91
N LEU A 14 10.41 -7.39 41.85
CA LEU A 14 9.64 -7.51 40.60
C LEU A 14 10.10 -6.48 39.56
N GLU A 15 10.22 -5.21 39.96
CA GLU A 15 10.64 -4.11 39.09
C GLU A 15 12.04 -4.33 38.52
N THR A 16 12.95 -4.92 39.30
CA THR A 16 14.32 -5.15 38.84
C THR A 16 14.40 -6.35 37.88
N TRP A 17 13.81 -7.48 38.27
CA TRP A 17 14.02 -8.75 37.57
C TRP A 17 13.01 -9.02 36.46
N ILE A 18 11.80 -8.49 36.57
CA ILE A 18 10.71 -8.74 35.61
C ILE A 18 10.45 -7.52 34.71
N LEU A 19 10.70 -6.30 35.18
CA LEU A 19 10.51 -5.09 34.36
C LEU A 19 11.83 -4.61 33.77
N LYS A 20 12.76 -4.10 34.57
CA LYS A 20 13.95 -3.40 34.06
C LYS A 20 14.86 -4.26 33.19
N LYS A 21 15.34 -5.40 33.71
CA LYS A 21 16.27 -6.26 32.96
C LYS A 21 15.68 -6.80 31.65
N PRO A 22 14.44 -7.35 31.64
CA PRO A 22 13.84 -7.81 30.39
C PRO A 22 13.56 -6.67 29.41
N LEU A 23 13.14 -5.49 29.87
CA LEU A 23 12.91 -4.35 28.98
C LEU A 23 14.21 -3.83 28.37
N GLU A 24 15.32 -3.83 29.12
CA GLU A 24 16.65 -3.52 28.58
C GLU A 24 17.04 -4.49 27.46
N GLU A 25 16.82 -5.79 27.65
CA GLU A 25 17.08 -6.82 26.65
C GLU A 25 16.19 -6.64 25.41
N ILE A 26 14.88 -6.42 25.59
CA ILE A 26 13.93 -6.18 24.50
C ILE A 26 14.33 -4.93 23.72
N ASN A 27 14.68 -3.84 24.41
CA ASN A 27 15.10 -2.59 23.79
C ASN A 27 16.45 -2.70 23.08
N ALA A 28 17.34 -3.59 23.50
CA ALA A 28 18.62 -3.81 22.84
C ALA A 28 18.51 -4.75 21.63
N HIS A 29 17.73 -5.83 21.75
CA HIS A 29 17.79 -6.97 20.83
C HIS A 29 16.53 -7.16 19.97
N THR A 30 15.55 -6.24 20.03
CA THR A 30 14.37 -6.29 19.17
C THR A 30 14.13 -4.97 18.42
N SER A 31 13.20 -4.99 17.46
CA SER A 31 12.75 -3.80 16.74
C SER A 31 11.76 -2.93 17.53
N PHE A 32 11.60 -3.16 18.83
CA PHE A 32 10.68 -2.40 19.68
C PHE A 32 11.43 -1.56 20.70
N ASN A 33 10.86 -0.39 21.01
CA ASN A 33 11.14 0.39 22.20
C ASN A 33 9.97 0.18 23.15
N VAL A 34 10.25 -0.35 24.32
CA VAL A 34 9.29 -0.66 25.37
C VAL A 34 9.65 0.15 26.61
N THR A 35 8.69 0.91 27.11
CA THR A 35 8.76 1.62 28.39
C THR A 35 7.52 1.30 29.22
N TYR A 36 7.50 1.67 30.50
CA TYR A 36 6.35 1.41 31.35
C TYR A 36 6.12 2.53 32.36
N ASP A 37 4.85 2.74 32.71
CA ASP A 37 4.41 3.63 33.79
C ASP A 37 3.79 2.85 34.93
N LYS A 38 4.00 3.34 36.15
CA LYS A 38 3.42 2.80 37.38
C LYS A 38 2.24 3.65 37.80
N ILE A 39 1.04 3.08 37.73
CA ILE A 39 -0.18 3.72 38.21
C ILE A 39 -0.36 3.39 39.69
N LYS A 40 -0.42 4.43 40.52
CA LYS A 40 -0.56 4.28 41.98
C LYS A 40 -2.01 4.44 42.41
N LYS A 41 -2.40 3.66 43.43
CA LYS A 41 -3.63 3.87 44.20
C LYS A 41 -3.23 4.12 45.66
N GLY A 42 -3.13 5.40 46.01
CA GLY A 42 -2.52 5.81 47.28
C GLY A 42 -1.00 5.52 47.30
N ARG A 43 -0.55 4.77 48.31
CA ARG A 43 0.89 4.41 48.48
C ARG A 43 1.30 3.15 47.74
N SER A 44 0.33 2.37 47.27
CA SER A 44 0.56 1.11 46.56
C SER A 44 0.50 1.30 45.05
N ILE A 45 1.19 0.43 44.32
CA ILE A 45 1.09 0.35 42.87
C ILE A 45 -0.10 -0.54 42.56
N ASP A 46 -0.99 -0.04 41.73
CA ASP A 46 -2.25 -0.70 41.37
C ASP A 46 -2.13 -1.37 40.00
N SER A 47 -1.53 -0.67 39.03
CA SER A 47 -1.43 -1.14 37.64
C SER A 47 -0.09 -0.70 37.00
N ILE A 48 0.35 -1.43 35.98
CA ILE A 48 1.49 -1.09 35.12
C ILE A 48 0.98 -0.95 33.69
N VAL A 49 1.30 0.16 33.04
CA VAL A 49 0.97 0.41 31.63
C VAL A 49 2.25 0.36 30.82
N PHE A 50 2.30 -0.49 29.80
CA PHE A 50 3.44 -0.58 28.89
C PHE A 50 3.19 0.29 27.66
N HIS A 51 4.19 1.07 27.27
CA HIS A 51 4.21 1.80 26.00
C HIS A 51 5.18 1.08 25.07
N ILE A 52 4.66 0.57 23.97
CA ILE A 52 5.42 -0.23 23.00
C ILE A 52 5.38 0.50 21.67
N GLU A 53 6.54 0.94 21.21
CA GLU A 53 6.69 1.60 19.92
C GLU A 53 7.62 0.77 19.03
N LYS A 54 7.28 0.64 17.75
CA LYS A 54 8.18 0.04 16.78
C LYS A 54 9.27 1.05 16.45
N LYS A 55 10.54 0.66 16.58
CA LYS A 55 11.68 1.45 16.11
C LYS A 55 11.48 1.77 14.64
N ARG A 56 11.68 3.02 14.25
CA ARG A 56 11.77 3.39 12.84
C ARG A 56 13.05 2.79 12.26
N CYS A 57 12.94 1.59 11.71
CA CYS A 57 13.84 1.19 10.65
C CYS A 57 13.48 2.08 9.47
N ALA A 58 14.42 2.88 8.96
CA ALA A 58 14.33 3.23 7.56
C ALA A 58 14.24 1.90 6.81
N ASP A 59 13.33 1.78 5.84
CA ASP A 59 13.36 0.64 4.93
C ASP A 59 14.70 0.72 4.21
N ASP A 60 15.70 0.04 4.74
CA ASP A 60 17.04 0.01 4.19
C ASP A 60 17.02 -0.88 2.95
N ASN A 61 16.34 -0.40 1.91
CA ASN A 61 16.32 -0.99 0.59
C ASN A 61 17.66 -0.74 -0.14
N SER A 62 18.68 -0.19 0.52
CA SER A 62 19.98 0.11 -0.10
C SER A 62 20.65 -1.12 -0.70
N TYR A 63 20.43 -2.31 -0.13
CA TYR A 63 20.94 -3.57 -0.69
C TYR A 63 20.32 -3.93 -2.05
N LYS A 64 19.08 -3.50 -2.34
CA LYS A 64 18.42 -3.73 -3.64
C LYS A 64 18.93 -2.78 -4.73
N LEU A 65 19.53 -1.65 -4.36
CA LEU A 65 19.96 -0.63 -5.32
C LEU A 65 21.15 -1.10 -6.17
N ASN A 66 22.02 -1.97 -5.63
CA ASN A 66 23.21 -2.49 -6.33
C ASN A 66 23.05 -3.94 -6.83
N ASP A 67 21.87 -4.54 -6.69
CA ASP A 67 21.62 -5.89 -7.21
C ASP A 67 21.30 -5.82 -8.70
N LYS A 68 22.24 -6.31 -9.53
CA LYS A 68 22.11 -6.36 -10.99
C LYS A 68 20.89 -7.17 -11.44
N MET A 69 20.49 -8.19 -10.69
CA MET A 69 19.32 -9.01 -11.01
C MET A 69 18.02 -8.22 -10.83
N TYR A 70 17.93 -7.45 -9.75
CA TYR A 70 16.79 -6.60 -9.45
C TYR A 70 16.64 -5.45 -10.47
N GLN A 71 17.75 -4.82 -10.86
CA GLN A 71 17.76 -3.80 -11.93
C GLN A 71 17.33 -4.39 -13.27
N ALA A 72 17.81 -5.58 -13.63
CA ALA A 72 17.42 -6.25 -14.87
C ALA A 72 15.94 -6.66 -14.87
N GLU A 73 15.38 -7.06 -13.72
CA GLU A 73 13.97 -7.38 -13.60
C GLU A 73 13.09 -6.13 -13.74
N GLN A 74 13.49 -5.01 -13.14
CA GLN A 74 12.79 -3.73 -13.32
C GLN A 74 12.84 -3.25 -14.76
N ALA A 75 14.01 -3.29 -15.41
CA ALA A 75 14.16 -2.89 -16.81
C ALA A 75 13.28 -3.74 -17.74
N LYS A 76 13.14 -5.04 -17.47
CA LYS A 76 12.23 -5.92 -18.23
C LYS A 76 10.75 -5.56 -18.01
N LYS A 77 10.38 -5.20 -16.79
CA LYS A 77 9.00 -4.76 -16.49
C LYS A 77 8.69 -3.46 -17.23
N GLU A 78 9.60 -2.49 -17.19
CA GLU A 78 9.49 -1.22 -17.89
C GLU A 78 9.41 -1.42 -19.42
N GLU A 79 10.27 -2.26 -20.00
CA GLU A 79 10.20 -2.60 -21.44
C GLU A 79 8.87 -3.26 -21.82
N THR A 80 8.33 -4.11 -20.94
CA THR A 80 7.03 -4.76 -21.16
C THR A 80 5.88 -3.75 -21.08
N GLU A 81 5.92 -2.85 -20.10
CA GLU A 81 4.94 -1.77 -19.95
C GLU A 81 4.96 -0.81 -21.15
N ASP A 82 6.14 -0.43 -21.63
CA ASP A 82 6.30 0.40 -22.83
C ASP A 82 5.72 -0.29 -24.07
N MET A 83 5.99 -1.59 -24.25
CA MET A 83 5.44 -2.36 -25.36
C MET A 83 3.90 -2.39 -25.30
N LEU A 84 3.33 -2.63 -24.12
CA LEU A 84 1.89 -2.64 -23.91
C LEU A 84 1.27 -1.26 -24.13
N ALA A 85 1.93 -0.19 -23.70
CA ALA A 85 1.48 1.18 -23.93
C ALA A 85 1.42 1.51 -25.43
N ILE A 86 2.45 1.12 -26.20
CA ILE A 86 2.48 1.31 -27.66
C ILE A 86 1.36 0.51 -28.33
N GLU A 87 1.10 -0.71 -27.87
CA GLU A 87 0.00 -1.53 -28.38
C GLU A 87 -1.36 -0.88 -28.08
N ALA A 88 -1.53 -0.38 -26.85
CA ALA A 88 -2.72 0.34 -26.43
C ALA A 88 -2.97 1.55 -27.32
N MET A 89 -1.96 2.37 -27.60
CA MET A 89 -2.10 3.56 -28.45
C MET A 89 -2.63 3.24 -29.85
N LYS A 90 -2.28 2.08 -30.40
CA LYS A 90 -2.74 1.61 -31.72
C LYS A 90 -4.10 0.91 -31.68
N ASN A 91 -4.63 0.63 -30.48
CA ASN A 91 -5.87 -0.10 -30.30
C ASN A 91 -7.09 0.77 -30.67
N LYS A 92 -8.07 0.15 -31.33
CA LYS A 92 -9.36 0.76 -31.70
C LYS A 92 -10.14 1.26 -30.48
N TYR A 93 -10.00 0.63 -29.32
CA TYR A 93 -10.71 1.03 -28.10
C TYR A 93 -10.20 2.35 -27.55
N THR A 94 -8.91 2.66 -27.70
CA THR A 94 -8.32 3.95 -27.34
C THR A 94 -9.01 5.10 -28.07
N LYS A 95 -9.29 4.90 -29.36
CA LYS A 95 -10.05 5.88 -30.14
C LYS A 95 -11.48 6.06 -29.60
N LEU A 96 -12.16 4.98 -29.24
CA LEU A 96 -13.50 5.06 -28.65
C LEU A 96 -13.52 5.77 -27.30
N LEU A 97 -12.48 5.60 -26.48
CA LEU A 97 -12.32 6.32 -25.22
C LEU A 97 -12.13 7.83 -25.45
N LEU A 98 -11.30 8.21 -26.44
CA LEU A 98 -11.12 9.60 -26.85
C LEU A 98 -12.43 10.22 -27.36
N ASP A 99 -13.17 9.50 -28.20
CA ASP A 99 -14.43 9.97 -28.79
C ASP A 99 -15.51 10.21 -27.71
N ASN A 100 -15.47 9.45 -26.59
CA ASN A 100 -16.38 9.63 -25.45
C ASN A 100 -15.82 10.56 -24.35
N MET A 101 -14.68 11.22 -24.59
CA MET A 101 -13.99 12.07 -23.60
C MET A 101 -13.63 11.34 -22.29
N LEU A 102 -13.47 10.02 -22.34
CA LEU A 102 -13.07 9.17 -21.20
C LEU A 102 -11.55 8.99 -21.09
N LEU A 103 -10.82 9.41 -22.12
CA LEU A 103 -9.38 9.49 -22.16
C LEU A 103 -9.00 10.82 -22.83
N ASN A 104 -7.98 11.50 -22.31
CA ASN A 104 -7.48 12.73 -22.90
C ASN A 104 -6.12 12.51 -23.62
N SER A 105 -5.75 13.44 -24.49
CA SER A 105 -4.50 13.32 -25.28
C SER A 105 -3.23 13.38 -24.43
N TYR A 106 -3.29 13.98 -23.23
CA TYR A 106 -2.15 14.03 -22.31
C TYR A 106 -1.95 12.69 -21.59
N GLU A 107 -3.04 12.03 -21.19
CA GLU A 107 -3.06 10.70 -20.58
C GLU A 107 -2.55 9.62 -21.54
N MET A 108 -2.65 9.84 -22.86
CA MET A 108 -2.04 8.94 -23.83
C MET A 108 -0.51 8.91 -23.73
N THR A 109 0.14 9.95 -23.20
CA THR A 109 1.59 9.97 -22.99
C THR A 109 2.02 9.24 -21.72
N ASP A 110 1.08 8.90 -20.84
CA ASP A 110 1.33 8.14 -19.62
C ASP A 110 1.37 6.64 -19.93
N THR A 111 2.56 6.05 -19.80
CA THR A 111 2.80 4.63 -20.10
C THR A 111 2.02 3.71 -19.16
N ALA A 112 1.86 4.08 -17.89
CA ALA A 112 1.16 3.28 -16.91
C ALA A 112 -0.35 3.23 -17.20
N ILE A 113 -0.95 4.36 -17.59
CA ILE A 113 -2.36 4.40 -18.02
C ILE A 113 -2.55 3.52 -19.24
N MET A 114 -1.73 3.71 -20.28
CA MET A 114 -1.88 2.99 -21.54
C MET A 114 -1.63 1.48 -21.39
N ALA A 115 -0.59 1.08 -20.65
CA ALA A 115 -0.33 -0.32 -20.34
C ALA A 115 -1.47 -0.95 -19.51
N GLY A 116 -2.00 -0.21 -18.53
CA GLY A 116 -3.13 -0.65 -17.71
C GLY A 116 -4.41 -0.85 -18.53
N LEU A 117 -4.70 0.06 -19.47
CA LEU A 117 -5.82 -0.09 -20.40
C LEU A 117 -5.69 -1.37 -21.25
N GLN A 118 -4.50 -1.62 -21.81
CA GLN A 118 -4.23 -2.81 -22.60
C GLN A 118 -4.35 -4.10 -21.81
N GLN A 119 -3.90 -4.13 -20.55
CA GLN A 119 -3.93 -5.35 -19.73
C GLN A 119 -5.31 -5.65 -19.12
N HIS A 120 -6.04 -4.62 -18.69
CA HIS A 120 -7.20 -4.81 -17.81
C HIS A 120 -8.53 -4.39 -18.43
N VAL A 121 -8.53 -3.45 -19.36
CA VAL A 121 -9.78 -2.87 -19.89
C VAL A 121 -10.11 -3.43 -21.26
N TYR A 122 -9.13 -3.45 -22.18
CA TYR A 122 -9.36 -3.89 -23.55
C TYR A 122 -9.76 -5.36 -23.70
N PRO A 123 -9.23 -6.31 -22.90
CA PRO A 123 -9.74 -7.68 -22.91
C PRO A 123 -11.23 -7.75 -22.54
N LEU A 124 -11.69 -6.95 -21.57
CA LEU A 124 -13.11 -6.90 -21.19
C LEU A 124 -13.98 -6.31 -22.29
N TYR A 125 -13.47 -5.33 -23.04
CA TYR A 125 -14.17 -4.81 -24.22
C TYR A 125 -14.22 -5.82 -25.36
N ASP A 126 -13.18 -6.64 -25.53
CA ASP A 126 -13.22 -7.76 -26.47
C ASP A 126 -14.26 -8.80 -26.07
N GLU A 127 -14.33 -9.19 -24.79
CA GLU A 127 -15.38 -10.09 -24.30
C GLU A 127 -16.78 -9.52 -24.51
N LEU A 128 -17.00 -8.25 -24.16
CA LEU A 128 -18.29 -7.58 -24.35
C LEU A 128 -18.68 -7.48 -25.83
N LYS A 129 -17.70 -7.15 -26.68
CA LYS A 129 -17.88 -7.09 -28.14
C LYS A 129 -18.18 -8.47 -28.72
N ASP A 130 -17.57 -9.53 -28.21
CA ASP A 130 -17.79 -10.89 -28.71
C ASP A 130 -19.19 -11.42 -28.32
N LEU A 131 -19.71 -11.03 -27.15
CA LEU A 131 -21.05 -11.40 -26.69
C LEU A 131 -22.19 -10.60 -27.35
N HIS A 132 -22.01 -9.30 -27.49
CA HIS A 132 -23.11 -8.38 -27.83
C HIS A 132 -22.78 -7.43 -28.99
N GLY A 133 -21.65 -7.62 -29.66
CA GLY A 133 -21.17 -6.76 -30.73
C GLY A 133 -20.56 -5.46 -30.23
N ILE A 134 -19.95 -4.71 -31.15
CA ILE A 134 -19.28 -3.43 -30.83
C ILE A 134 -20.23 -2.38 -30.25
N LYS A 135 -21.53 -2.48 -30.55
CA LYS A 135 -22.54 -1.53 -30.08
C LYS A 135 -22.69 -1.57 -28.56
N ALA A 136 -22.57 -2.75 -27.94
CA ALA A 136 -22.63 -2.88 -26.49
C ALA A 136 -21.47 -2.17 -25.79
N VAL A 137 -20.27 -2.21 -26.38
CA VAL A 137 -19.11 -1.45 -25.89
C VAL A 137 -19.38 0.05 -26.00
N GLN A 138 -19.91 0.53 -27.12
CA GLN A 138 -20.26 1.93 -27.31
C GLN A 138 -21.32 2.41 -26.31
N ASP A 139 -22.40 1.64 -26.13
CA ASP A 139 -23.48 1.96 -25.19
C ASP A 139 -22.95 2.01 -23.74
N HIS A 140 -22.05 1.10 -23.37
CA HIS A 140 -21.37 1.11 -22.08
C HIS A 140 -20.51 2.37 -21.89
N LEU A 141 -19.67 2.70 -22.86
CA LEU A 141 -18.81 3.89 -22.80
C LEU A 141 -19.64 5.17 -22.69
N SER A 142 -20.70 5.30 -23.48
CA SER A 142 -21.61 6.44 -23.40
C SER A 142 -22.33 6.51 -22.05
N TYR A 143 -22.73 5.36 -21.49
CA TYR A 143 -23.28 5.31 -20.13
C TYR A 143 -22.27 5.82 -19.10
N VAL A 144 -21.03 5.33 -19.13
CA VAL A 144 -19.96 5.75 -18.21
C VAL A 144 -19.72 7.25 -18.32
N ALA A 145 -19.57 7.78 -19.54
CA ALA A 145 -19.39 9.21 -19.78
C ALA A 145 -20.55 10.05 -19.24
N SER A 146 -21.80 9.57 -19.37
CA SER A 146 -22.98 10.27 -18.84
C SER A 146 -23.10 10.25 -17.32
N LYS A 147 -22.46 9.27 -16.66
CA LYS A 147 -22.48 9.09 -15.20
C LYS A 147 -21.22 9.61 -14.53
N GLN A 148 -20.21 9.99 -15.30
CA GLN A 148 -19.02 10.62 -14.78
C GLN A 148 -19.39 11.97 -14.18
N GLU A 149 -19.26 12.09 -12.85
CA GLU A 149 -19.34 13.38 -12.20
C GLU A 149 -18.16 14.23 -12.68
N ALA A 150 -18.41 15.51 -12.99
CA ALA A 150 -17.34 16.41 -13.40
C ALA A 150 -16.27 16.43 -12.30
N TYR A 151 -15.02 16.17 -12.68
CA TYR A 151 -13.86 16.17 -11.77
C TYR A 151 -13.58 17.56 -11.16
N SER A 152 -14.46 18.54 -11.34
CA SER A 152 -14.37 19.86 -10.76
C SER A 152 -14.54 19.79 -9.24
N LYS A 153 -13.42 19.62 -8.53
CA LYS A 153 -13.18 20.38 -7.31
C LYS A 153 -13.29 21.85 -7.71
N THR A 154 -14.45 22.44 -7.48
CA THR A 154 -14.56 23.89 -7.46
C THR A 154 -13.85 24.35 -6.20
N GLU A 155 -12.55 24.64 -6.31
CA GLU A 155 -11.87 25.48 -5.32
C GLU A 155 -12.45 26.88 -5.48
N TYR A 156 -13.51 27.17 -4.72
CA TYR A 156 -13.95 28.54 -4.52
C TYR A 156 -12.97 29.24 -3.57
N CYS A 157 -12.44 30.38 -4.04
CA CYS A 157 -11.61 31.32 -3.31
C CYS A 157 -12.27 31.86 -2.03
#